data_AF-A0A0S8I3X4-F1
#
_entry.id   AF-A0A0S8I3X4-F1
#
_cell.length_a   1.000
_cell.length_b   1.000
_cell.length_c   1.000
_cell.angle_alpha   90.00
_cell.angle_beta   90.00
_cell.angle_gamma   90.00
#
_symmetry.space_group_name_H-M   'P 1'
#
loop_
_entity.id
_entity.type
_entity.pdbx_description
1 polymer ?
#
loop_
_entity_poly.entity_id
_entity_poly.type
_entity_poly.pdbx_seq_one_letter_code
_entity_poly.pdbx_strand_id
1 'polypeptide(L)'
;MIPSQPGPLTIVIRIDYLDDFNQPQTIQREMIVEVMESPVPEISSDELGGVDSAPLPTQEETLGQKIKRFLLGFLGLDSGSGVVGDYTTPPPFEEMHEEIGPLGLETKDVGRT
;
A
#
# COMPACT_ATOMS: atom_id res chain seq x y z
N MET A 1 -19.24 0.30 -1.06
CA MET A 1 -19.37 0.00 0.39
C MET A 1 -18.78 -1.37 0.65
N ILE A 2 -18.08 -1.57 1.76
CA ILE A 2 -17.51 -2.85 2.16
C ILE A 2 -18.19 -3.24 3.49
N PRO A 3 -18.68 -4.48 3.65
CA PRO A 3 -19.32 -4.91 4.89
C PRO A 3 -18.31 -4.92 6.04
N SER A 4 -18.76 -4.47 7.23
CA SER A 4 -17.91 -4.37 8.43
C SER A 4 -17.95 -5.60 9.33
N GLN A 5 -18.86 -6.55 9.07
CA GLN A 5 -19.03 -7.77 9.87
C GLN A 5 -19.21 -8.99 8.96
N PRO A 6 -18.69 -10.16 9.36
CA PRO A 6 -18.93 -11.41 8.67
C PRO A 6 -20.37 -11.93 8.89
N GLY A 7 -20.82 -12.81 8.00
CA GLY A 7 -22.12 -13.47 8.05
C GLY A 7 -22.99 -13.22 6.82
N PRO A 8 -24.25 -13.70 6.83
CA PRO A 8 -25.16 -13.57 5.70
C PRO A 8 -25.60 -12.12 5.51
N LEU A 9 -25.30 -11.58 4.33
CA LEU A 9 -25.71 -10.25 3.88
C LEU A 9 -26.77 -10.37 2.79
N THR A 10 -27.97 -9.84 3.05
CA THR A 10 -29.01 -9.72 2.03
C THR A 10 -28.78 -8.47 1.19
N ILE A 11 -28.54 -8.68 -0.11
CA ILE A 11 -28.45 -7.63 -1.11
C ILE A 11 -29.80 -7.52 -1.82
N VAL A 12 -30.39 -6.33 -1.80
CA VAL A 12 -31.61 -6.02 -2.56
C VAL A 12 -31.21 -5.40 -3.89
N ILE A 13 -31.47 -6.13 -4.97
CA ILE A 13 -31.24 -5.69 -6.34
C ILE A 13 -32.57 -5.16 -6.87
N ARG A 14 -32.59 -3.90 -7.29
CA ARG A 14 -33.75 -3.26 -7.91
C ARG A 14 -33.39 -2.82 -9.32
N ILE A 15 -34.19 -3.25 -10.29
CA ILE A 15 -34.07 -2.85 -11.69
C ILE A 15 -35.33 -2.07 -12.05
N ASP A 16 -35.16 -0.79 -12.32
CA ASP A 16 -36.21 0.06 -12.86
C ASP A 16 -36.06 0.10 -14.38
N TYR A 17 -37.14 -0.16 -15.11
CA TYR A 17 -37.15 -0.21 -16.57
C TYR A 17 -38.47 0.32 -17.14
N LEU A 18 -38.49 0.57 -18.45
CA LEU A 18 -39.71 0.85 -19.21
C LEU A 18 -40.10 -0.42 -19.99
N ASP A 19 -41.37 -0.80 -19.94
CA ASP A 19 -41.88 -1.91 -20.76
C ASP A 19 -42.12 -1.52 -22.24
N ASP A 20 -42.71 -2.43 -23.01
CA ASP A 20 -43.05 -2.25 -24.43
C ASP A 20 -44.14 -1.19 -24.68
N PHE A 21 -44.78 -0.70 -23.62
CA PHE A 21 -45.72 0.42 -23.63
C PHE A 21 -45.13 1.71 -23.03
N ASN A 22 -43.81 1.76 -22.82
CA ASN A 22 -43.11 2.85 -22.14
C ASN A 22 -43.64 3.14 -20.73
N GLN A 23 -44.17 2.14 -20.02
CA GLN A 23 -44.63 2.30 -18.64
C GLN A 23 -43.51 1.96 -17.65
N PRO A 24 -43.32 2.74 -16.57
CA PRO A 24 -42.34 2.41 -15.53
C PRO A 24 -42.67 1.10 -14.82
N GLN A 25 -41.69 0.20 -14.75
CA GLN A 25 -41.76 -1.07 -14.07
C GLN A 25 -40.55 -1.26 -13.15
N THR A 26 -40.70 -2.11 -12.13
CA THR A 26 -39.64 -2.45 -11.19
C THR A 26 -39.55 -3.96 -10.97
N ILE A 27 -38.36 -4.53 -11.12
CA ILE A 27 -38.03 -5.88 -10.68
C ILE A 27 -37.20 -5.77 -9.40
N GLN A 28 -37.63 -6.45 -8.33
CA GLN A 28 -36.88 -6.55 -7.07
C GLN A 28 -36.47 -8.00 -6.80
N ARG A 29 -35.20 -8.21 -6.47
CA ARG A 29 -34.66 -9.51 -6.10
C ARG A 29 -33.79 -9.41 -4.87
N GLU A 30 -33.93 -10.36 -3.98
CA GLU A 30 -33.04 -10.54 -2.83
C GLU A 30 -32.01 -11.61 -3.16
N MET A 31 -30.75 -11.31 -2.88
CA MET A 31 -29.62 -12.23 -3.02
C MET A 31 -28.88 -12.28 -1.69
N ILE A 32 -28.74 -13.48 -1.12
CA ILE A 32 -27.98 -13.69 0.11
C ILE A 32 -26.53 -13.98 -0.29
N VAL A 33 -25.60 -13.19 0.23
CA VAL A 33 -24.15 -13.37 0.08
C VAL A 33 -23.55 -13.66 1.45
N GLU A 34 -22.71 -14.69 1.54
CA GLU A 34 -21.97 -14.96 2.76
C GLU A 34 -20.72 -14.07 2.82
N VAL A 35 -20.64 -13.17 3.80
CA VAL A 35 -19.48 -12.31 4.02
C VAL A 35 -18.50 -13.04 4.93
N MET A 36 -17.29 -13.25 4.43
CA MET A 36 -16.20 -13.85 5.20
C MET A 36 -15.41 -12.78 5.97
N GLU A 37 -14.83 -13.18 7.10
CA GLU A 37 -13.90 -12.32 7.84
C GLU A 37 -12.66 -12.02 7.00
N SER A 38 -12.27 -10.74 6.93
CA SER A 38 -11.01 -10.35 6.30
C SER A 38 -9.87 -10.67 7.26
N PRO A 39 -8.80 -11.34 6.80
CA PRO A 39 -7.59 -11.45 7.60
C PRO A 39 -7.09 -10.04 7.89
N VAL A 40 -6.84 -9.75 9.17
CA VAL A 40 -6.07 -8.57 9.57
C VAL A 40 -4.62 -8.88 9.21
N PRO A 41 -3.93 -8.03 8.43
CA PRO A 41 -2.50 -8.20 8.24
C PRO A 41 -1.83 -8.22 9.61
N GLU A 42 -1.16 -9.31 9.96
CA GLU A 42 -0.21 -9.30 11.06
C GLU A 42 0.91 -8.36 10.63
N ILE A 43 0.83 -7.12 11.08
CA ILE A 43 1.98 -6.23 10.99
C ILE A 43 2.98 -6.81 11.98
N SER A 44 3.93 -7.59 11.45
CA SER A 44 5.09 -7.95 12.25
C SER A 44 5.74 -6.62 12.67
N SER A 45 6.18 -6.58 13.92
CA SER A 45 6.98 -5.48 14.47
C SER A 45 8.25 -5.18 13.65
N ASP A 46 8.59 -6.05 12.71
CA ASP A 46 9.67 -5.87 11.74
C ASP A 46 9.32 -4.94 10.56
N GLU A 47 8.03 -4.72 10.26
CA GLU A 47 7.56 -3.92 9.10
C GLU A 47 7.08 -2.51 9.47
N LEU A 48 6.71 -2.29 10.74
CA LEU A 48 6.63 -0.93 11.31
C LEU A 48 8.01 -0.56 11.83
N GLY A 49 8.76 0.23 11.05
CA GLY A 49 10.05 0.80 11.44
C GLY A 49 9.98 1.65 12.70
N GLY A 50 9.89 1.00 13.85
CA GLY A 50 9.61 1.56 15.15
C GLY A 50 10.27 0.73 16.24
N VAL A 51 11.60 0.78 16.26
CA VAL A 51 12.45 0.78 17.46
C VAL A 51 11.88 0.11 18.72
N ASP A 52 11.56 -1.18 18.64
CA ASP A 52 11.72 -1.99 19.84
C ASP A 52 13.22 -2.22 20.01
N SER A 53 13.76 -1.47 20.97
CA SER A 53 15.03 -1.74 21.62
C SER A 53 14.94 -3.08 22.36
N ALA A 54 14.67 -4.17 21.66
CA ALA A 54 15.06 -5.48 22.10
C ALA A 54 16.55 -5.58 21.77
N PRO A 55 17.45 -5.76 22.76
CA PRO A 55 18.81 -6.16 22.43
C PRO A 55 18.69 -7.43 21.60
N LEU A 56 19.04 -7.33 20.31
CA LEU A 56 19.28 -8.49 19.47
C LEU A 56 20.09 -9.47 20.32
N PRO A 57 19.69 -10.75 20.43
CA PRO A 57 20.49 -11.70 21.20
C PRO A 57 21.91 -11.60 20.65
N THR A 58 22.85 -11.17 21.51
CA THR A 58 24.25 -11.09 21.14
C THR A 58 24.67 -12.52 20.85
N GLN A 59 24.64 -12.89 19.58
CA GLN A 59 25.15 -14.16 19.13
C GLN A 59 26.61 -14.18 19.59
N GLU A 60 26.94 -15.10 20.50
CA GLU A 60 28.28 -15.18 21.05
C GLU A 60 29.27 -15.35 19.90
N GLU A 61 30.07 -14.31 19.63
CA GLU A 61 31.04 -14.34 18.55
C GLU A 61 32.05 -15.46 18.83
N THR A 62 32.19 -16.41 17.90
CA THR A 62 33.24 -17.41 17.94
C THR A 62 34.63 -16.74 17.89
N LEU A 63 35.66 -17.38 18.44
CA LEU A 63 37.03 -16.82 18.42
C LEU A 63 37.53 -16.49 17.01
N GLY A 64 37.10 -17.26 16.00
CA GLY A 64 37.42 -17.00 14.59
C GLY A 64 36.77 -15.72 14.06
N GLN A 65 35.53 -15.42 14.44
CA GLN A 65 34.85 -14.19 14.04
C GLN A 65 35.53 -12.95 14.64
N LYS A 66 35.99 -13.06 15.90
CA LYS A 66 36.77 -11.99 16.55
C LYS A 66 38.10 -11.73 15.85
N ILE A 67 38.85 -12.78 15.50
CA ILE A 67 40.13 -12.65 14.79
C ILE A 67 39.90 -12.03 13.41
N LYS A 68 38.85 -12.46 12.68
CA LYS A 68 38.50 -11.90 11.38
C LYS A 68 38.17 -10.41 11.50
N ARG A 69 37.29 -10.02 12.43
CA ARG A 69 36.94 -8.60 12.64
C ARG A 69 38.16 -7.76 13.04
N PHE A 70 39.03 -8.30 13.89
CA PHE A 70 40.28 -7.65 14.27
C PHE A 70 41.21 -7.43 13.06
N LEU A 71 41.35 -8.43 12.18
CA LEU A 71 42.15 -8.30 10.95
C LEU A 71 41.51 -7.32 9.97
N LEU A 72 40.19 -7.34 9.80
CA LEU A 72 39.48 -6.40 8.93
C LEU A 72 39.57 -4.96 9.44
N GLY A 73 39.49 -4.76 10.76
CA GLY A 73 39.71 -3.48 11.42
C GLY A 73 41.16 -3.00 11.30
N PHE A 74 42.14 -3.91 11.41
CA PHE A 74 43.56 -3.60 11.23
C PHE A 74 43.90 -3.17 9.79
N LEU A 75 43.20 -3.73 8.79
CA LEU A 75 43.32 -3.33 7.37
C LEU A 75 42.48 -2.10 7.01
N GLY A 76 41.72 -1.54 7.96
CA GLY A 76 40.87 -0.35 7.75
C GLY A 76 39.58 -0.62 6.96
N LEU A 77 39.18 -1.88 6.81
CA LEU A 77 37.97 -2.28 6.07
C LEU A 77 36.71 -2.30 6.95
N ASP A 78 36.86 -2.15 8.26
CA ASP A 78 35.75 -2.04 9.22
C ASP A 78 35.73 -0.62 9.81
N SER A 79 35.44 0.38 8.97
CA SER A 79 35.20 1.77 9.39
C SER A 79 33.87 2.28 8.83
N GLY A 80 32.77 1.89 9.50
CA GLY A 80 31.43 2.36 9.20
C GLY A 80 30.53 2.26 10.43
N SER A 81 30.51 3.34 11.23
CA SER A 81 29.65 3.54 12.39
C SER A 81 28.17 3.59 12.00
N GLY A 82 27.34 2.75 12.62
CA GLY A 82 25.88 2.86 12.56
C GLY A 82 25.30 3.49 13.83
N VAL A 83 25.74 4.68 14.22
CA VAL A 83 24.90 5.56 15.07
C VAL A 83 24.24 6.53 14.11
N VAL A 84 23.04 6.20 13.66
CA VAL A 84 22.18 7.16 12.95
C VAL A 84 21.43 7.94 14.02
N GLY A 85 22.12 8.91 14.61
CA GLY A 85 21.53 9.97 15.41
C GLY A 85 21.21 11.16 14.51
N ASP A 86 19.91 11.37 14.29
CA ASP A 86 19.21 12.64 14.05
C ASP A 86 20.01 13.82 13.46
N TYR A 87 19.92 14.02 12.14
CA TYR A 87 20.08 15.35 11.54
C TYR A 87 18.87 15.65 10.66
N THR A 88 18.12 16.63 11.13
CA THR A 88 17.06 17.33 10.42
C THR A 88 17.53 17.76 9.02
N THR A 89 16.83 17.30 7.98
CA THR A 89 16.75 17.98 6.69
C THR A 89 15.34 17.70 6.17
N PRO A 90 14.42 18.67 6.23
CA PRO A 90 13.11 18.47 5.65
C PRO A 90 13.24 18.37 4.12
N PRO A 91 12.49 17.47 3.45
CA PRO A 91 12.40 17.50 2.00
C PRO A 91 11.76 18.82 1.54
N PRO A 92 12.17 19.37 0.37
CA PRO A 92 11.51 20.52 -0.21
C PRO A 92 10.05 20.16 -0.49
N PHE A 93 9.17 21.14 -0.32
CA PHE A 93 7.78 21.09 -0.74
C PHE A 93 7.74 20.80 -2.24
N GLU A 94 7.57 19.53 -2.63
CA GLU A 94 7.34 19.22 -4.04
C GLU A 94 5.88 19.55 -4.33
N GLU A 95 5.72 20.57 -5.17
CA GLU A 95 4.46 21.23 -5.51
C GLU A 95 3.39 20.26 -5.98
N MET A 96 2.20 20.46 -5.43
CA MET A 96 0.95 19.92 -5.94
C MET A 96 0.73 20.51 -7.35
N HIS A 97 0.98 19.72 -8.40
CA HIS A 97 0.47 20.04 -9.74
C HIS A 97 -0.53 18.98 -10.19
N GLU A 98 -1.79 19.32 -9.97
CA GLU A 98 -2.97 18.71 -10.56
C GLU A 98 -3.00 19.10 -12.06
N GLU A 99 -2.81 18.13 -12.97
CA GLU A 99 -3.11 18.34 -14.39
C GLU A 99 -3.92 17.17 -14.96
N ILE A 100 -5.21 17.45 -15.05
CA ILE A 100 -6.26 16.72 -15.77
C ILE A 100 -5.98 16.76 -17.27
N GLY A 101 -5.54 15.64 -17.86
CA GLY A 101 -5.48 15.47 -19.31
C GLY A 101 -6.80 14.92 -19.87
N PRO A 102 -7.49 15.61 -20.81
CA PRO A 102 -8.63 15.02 -21.49
C PRO A 102 -8.19 14.16 -22.68
N LEU A 103 -8.80 12.98 -22.76
CA LEU A 103 -8.89 12.12 -23.94
C LEU A 103 -9.70 12.83 -25.05
N GLY A 104 -9.19 12.85 -26.28
CA GLY A 104 -9.91 13.24 -27.51
C GLY A 104 -8.98 13.08 -28.71
N LEU A 105 -9.02 11.96 -29.43
CA LEU A 105 -9.80 11.74 -30.66
C LEU A 105 -9.62 12.84 -31.72
N GLU A 106 -8.86 12.47 -32.76
CA GLU A 106 -9.20 12.61 -34.19
C GLU A 106 -9.72 13.98 -34.68
N THR A 107 -8.96 14.65 -35.55
CA THR A 107 -9.31 14.76 -36.99
C THR A 107 -8.20 15.47 -37.77
N LYS A 108 -7.81 14.78 -38.84
CA LYS A 108 -7.32 15.32 -40.12
C LYS A 108 -8.16 16.53 -40.54
N ASP A 109 -7.55 17.66 -40.93
CA ASP A 109 -7.61 18.22 -42.29
C ASP A 109 -7.13 19.69 -42.39
N VAL A 110 -6.55 19.99 -43.56
CA VAL A 110 -6.57 21.26 -44.33
C VAL A 110 -6.19 22.62 -43.68
N GLY A 111 -5.21 23.27 -44.31
CA GLY A 111 -5.50 24.59 -44.93
C GLY A 111 -4.63 25.79 -44.53
N ARG A 112 -3.88 26.28 -45.53
CA ARG A 112 -3.51 27.69 -45.84
C ARG A 112 -4.12 28.79 -44.96
N THR A 113 -3.29 29.79 -44.64
CA THR A 113 -3.22 31.10 -45.36
C THR A 113 -1.87 31.74 -45.16
#